data_AF-A0A1F6DM55-F1
#
_entry.id   AF-A0A1F6DM55-F1
#
_cell.length_a   1.000
_cell.length_b   1.000
_cell.length_c   1.000
_cell.angle_alpha   90.00
_cell.angle_beta   90.00
_cell.angle_gamma   90.00
#
_symmetry.space_group_name_H-M   'P 1'
#
loop_
_entity.id
_entity.type
_entity.pdbx_description
1 polymer ?
#
loop_
_entity_poly.entity_id
_entity_poly.type
_entity_poly.pdbx_seq_one_letter_code
_entity_poly.pdbx_strand_id
1 'polypeptide(L)'
;MDQEIKRQLEEIHALTKDNHQMLRAIRRHQWYGVIGTIIFWAVLIITPFYLYQQYLQPFVEKFQITTGTSTSGPFGLPTSADLQKLINSFKAGQ
;
A
#
# COMPACT_ATOMS: atom_id res chain seq x y z
N MET A 1 -37.59 7.70 -48.26
CA MET A 1 -36.26 7.26 -47.78
C MET A 1 -35.79 8.05 -46.56
N ASP A 2 -36.15 9.34 -46.43
CA ASP A 2 -35.78 10.16 -45.26
C ASP A 2 -36.36 9.74 -43.90
N GLN A 3 -37.53 9.07 -43.88
CA GLN A 3 -38.15 8.68 -42.61
C GLN A 3 -37.44 7.51 -41.92
N GLU A 4 -36.93 6.56 -42.71
CA GLU A 4 -36.17 5.42 -42.18
C GLU A 4 -34.84 5.89 -41.57
N ILE A 5 -34.15 6.81 -42.24
CA ILE A 5 -32.89 7.39 -41.75
C ILE A 5 -33.13 8.15 -40.44
N LYS A 6 -34.19 8.96 -40.34
CA LYS A 6 -34.53 9.67 -39.10
C LYS A 6 -34.80 8.70 -37.94
N ARG A 7 -35.55 7.63 -38.22
CA ARG A 7 -35.90 6.62 -37.22
C ARG A 7 -34.65 5.88 -36.73
N GLN A 8 -33.76 5.48 -37.63
CA GLN A 8 -32.48 4.84 -37.28
C GLN A 8 -31.57 5.79 -36.49
N LEU A 9 -31.53 7.08 -36.85
CA LEU A 9 -30.74 8.08 -36.12
C LEU A 9 -31.24 8.27 -34.69
N GLU A 10 -32.55 8.26 -34.50
CA GLU A 10 -33.19 8.38 -33.20
C GLU A 10 -32.95 7.14 -32.32
N GLU A 11 -32.96 5.96 -32.94
CA GLU A 11 -32.65 4.68 -32.29
C GLU A 11 -31.17 4.62 -31.85
N ILE A 12 -30.24 5.05 -32.71
CA ILE A 12 -28.82 5.17 -32.38
C ILE A 12 -28.60 6.18 -31.24
N HIS A 13 -29.31 7.31 -31.27
CA HIS A 13 -29.21 8.31 -30.22
C HIS A 13 -29.75 7.81 -28.88
N ALA A 14 -30.88 7.08 -28.89
CA ALA A 14 -31.44 6.44 -27.70
C ALA A 14 -30.46 5.41 -27.11
N LEU A 15 -29.91 4.53 -27.95
CA LEU A 15 -28.92 3.53 -27.53
C LEU A 15 -27.65 4.17 -26.95
N THR A 16 -27.18 5.27 -27.56
CA THR A 16 -25.99 6.00 -27.07
C THR A 16 -26.26 6.68 -25.72
N LYS A 17 -27.45 7.25 -25.55
CA LYS A 17 -27.87 7.90 -24.30
C LYS A 17 -27.95 6.90 -23.15
N ASP A 18 -28.51 5.72 -23.39
CA ASP A 18 -28.57 4.65 -22.40
C ASP A 18 -27.17 4.12 -22.04
N ASN A 19 -26.30 3.98 -23.04
CA ASN A 19 -24.90 3.59 -22.81
C ASN A 19 -24.17 4.60 -21.91
N HIS A 20 -24.36 5.89 -22.16
CA HIS A 20 -23.75 6.95 -21.35
C HIS A 20 -24.25 6.90 -19.89
N GLN A 21 -25.54 6.67 -19.67
CA GLN A 21 -26.10 6.53 -18.32
C GLN A 21 -25.55 5.30 -17.60
N MET A 22 -25.43 4.17 -18.30
CA MET A 22 -24.90 2.94 -17.74
C MET A 22 -23.42 3.07 -17.37
N LEU A 23 -22.61 3.68 -18.23
CA LEU A 23 -21.20 3.98 -17.94
C LEU A 23 -21.04 4.94 -16.75
N ARG A 24 -21.95 5.90 -16.61
CA ARG A 24 -21.97 6.82 -15.45
C ARG A 24 -22.32 6.09 -14.15
N ALA A 25 -23.25 5.13 -14.20
CA ALA A 25 -23.58 4.27 -13.06
C ALA A 25 -22.43 3.32 -12.70
N ILE A 26 -21.73 2.78 -13.71
CA ILE A 26 -20.59 1.88 -13.52
C ILE A 26 -19.42 2.57 -12.83
N ARG A 27 -19.12 3.81 -13.24
CA ARG A 27 -17.97 4.58 -12.72
C ARG A 27 -18.01 4.75 -11.21
N ARG A 28 -19.21 4.88 -10.62
CA ARG A 28 -19.39 5.03 -9.18
C ARG A 28 -19.16 3.72 -8.42
N HIS A 29 -19.59 2.56 -8.94
CA HIS A 29 -19.35 1.28 -8.28
C HIS A 29 -17.88 0.89 -8.31
N GLN A 30 -17.18 1.16 -9.43
CA GLN A 30 -15.76 0.84 -9.55
C GLN A 30 -14.92 1.62 -8.54
N TRP A 31 -15.26 2.89 -8.29
CA TRP A 31 -14.61 3.70 -7.27
C TRP A 31 -14.71 3.08 -5.87
N TYR A 32 -15.89 2.60 -5.47
CA TYR A 32 -16.04 1.92 -4.18
C TYR A 32 -15.25 0.61 -4.11
N GLY A 33 -15.19 -0.16 -5.19
CA GLY A 33 -14.40 -1.39 -5.25
C GLY A 33 -12.89 -1.13 -5.12
N VAL A 34 -12.39 -0.12 -5.82
CA VAL A 34 -10.97 0.29 -5.75
C VAL A 34 -10.62 0.79 -4.35
N ILE A 35 -11.44 1.68 -3.78
CA ILE A 35 -11.22 2.22 -2.43
C ILE A 35 -11.27 1.11 -1.38
N GLY A 36 -12.23 0.19 -1.46
CA GLY A 36 -12.32 -0.94 -0.54
C GLY A 36 -11.09 -1.84 -0.61
N THR A 37 -10.59 -2.12 -1.81
CA THR A 37 -9.37 -2.93 -2.01
C THR A 37 -8.14 -2.24 -1.43
N ILE A 38 -7.99 -0.93 -1.64
CA ILE A 38 -6.90 -0.13 -1.07
C ILE A 38 -6.96 -0.14 0.46
N ILE A 39 -8.14 0.09 1.04
CA ILE A 39 -8.32 0.07 2.50
C ILE A 39 -8.01 -1.31 3.07
N PHE A 40 -8.48 -2.38 2.43
CA PHE A 40 -8.18 -3.74 2.87
C PHE A 40 -6.68 -4.02 2.88
N TRP A 41 -5.97 -3.67 1.80
CA TRP A 41 -4.52 -3.80 1.73
C TRP A 41 -3.79 -2.92 2.76
N ALA A 42 -4.25 -1.68 2.96
CA ALA A 42 -3.70 -0.77 3.95
C ALA A 42 -3.84 -1.36 5.36
N VAL A 43 -5.03 -1.84 5.74
CA VAL A 43 -5.27 -2.48 7.04
C VAL A 43 -4.42 -3.73 7.20
N LEU A 44 -4.31 -4.56 6.16
CA LEU A 44 -3.52 -5.79 6.18
C LEU A 44 -2.03 -5.54 6.41
N ILE A 45 -1.49 -4.40 5.95
CA ILE A 45 -0.08 -4.02 6.18
C ILE A 45 0.08 -3.25 7.50
N ILE A 46 -0.80 -2.30 7.79
CA ILE A 46 -0.70 -1.41 8.94
C ILE A 46 -0.92 -2.19 10.25
N THR A 47 -1.89 -3.12 10.29
CA THR A 47 -2.19 -3.93 11.47
C THR A 47 -0.97 -4.70 12.00
N PRO A 48 -0.32 -5.58 11.21
CA PRO A 48 0.84 -6.32 11.70
C PRO A 48 2.02 -5.39 11.97
N PHE A 49 2.18 -4.30 11.22
CA PHE A 49 3.24 -3.33 11.48
C PHE A 49 3.06 -2.63 12.84
N TYR A 50 1.84 -2.19 13.17
CA TYR A 50 1.51 -1.58 14.45
C TYR A 50 1.68 -2.57 15.62
N LEU A 51 1.19 -3.80 15.44
CA LEU A 51 1.38 -4.88 16.41
C LEU A 51 2.87 -5.20 16.62
N TYR A 52 3.67 -5.21 15.56
CA TYR A 52 5.12 -5.42 15.65
C TYR A 52 5.77 -4.33 16.50
N GLN A 53 5.49 -3.06 16.24
CA GLN A 53 6.06 -1.96 17.02
C GLN A 53 5.65 -2.04 18.50
N GLN A 54 4.37 -2.28 18.80
CA GLN A 54 3.90 -2.27 20.18
C GLN A 54 4.38 -3.48 20.99
N TYR A 55 4.41 -4.67 20.37
CA TYR A 55 4.64 -5.91 21.10
C TYR A 55 6.02 -6.52 20.87
N LEU A 56 6.59 -6.44 19.66
CA LEU A 56 7.89 -7.05 19.38
C LEU A 56 9.07 -6.14 19.75
N GLN A 57 8.90 -4.82 19.78
CA GLN A 57 9.94 -3.89 20.21
C GLN A 57 10.57 -4.23 21.58
N PRO A 58 9.82 -4.45 22.68
CA PRO A 58 10.42 -4.79 23.97
C PRO A 58 11.12 -6.16 23.99
N PHE A 59 10.71 -7.10 23.13
CA PHE A 59 11.42 -8.37 22.99
C PHE A 59 12.73 -8.18 22.23
N VAL A 60 12.70 -7.42 21.13
CA VAL A 60 13.89 -7.11 20.34
C VAL A 60 14.93 -6.36 21.19
N GLU A 61 14.53 -5.39 22.01
CA GLU A 61 15.43 -4.70 22.95
C GLU A 61 16.13 -5.66 23.92
N LYS A 62 15.40 -6.63 24.48
CA LYS A 62 15.98 -7.64 25.39
C LYS A 62 17.01 -8.53 24.67
N PHE A 63 16.78 -8.86 23.41
CA PHE A 63 17.74 -9.66 22.62
C PHE A 63 18.93 -8.83 22.12
N GLN A 64 18.76 -7.53 21.85
CA GLN A 64 19.85 -6.62 21.43
C GLN A 64 20.88 -6.38 22.53
N ILE A 65 20.45 -6.35 23.80
CA ILE A 65 21.37 -6.24 24.95
C ILE A 65 22.33 -7.44 25.00
N THR A 66 21.92 -8.60 24.48
CA THR A 66 22.74 -9.83 24.49
C THR A 66 23.72 -9.89 23.31
N THR A 67 23.45 -9.20 22.20
CA THR A 67 24.28 -9.26 20.98
C THR A 67 25.20 -8.04 20.78
N GLY A 68 25.25 -7.09 21.72
CA GLY A 68 26.14 -5.92 21.67
C GLY A 68 25.93 -5.00 20.46
N THR A 69 24.89 -5.24 19.67
CA THR A 69 24.61 -4.54 18.42
C THR A 69 23.35 -3.70 18.62
N SER A 70 23.54 -2.48 19.11
CA SER A 70 22.48 -1.46 19.13
C SER A 70 22.10 -1.14 17.69
N THR A 71 20.96 -1.61 17.19
CA THR A 71 20.48 -1.22 15.86
C THR A 71 19.77 0.12 15.98
N SER A 72 20.45 1.20 15.63
CA SER A 72 19.98 2.57 15.87
C SER A 72 19.15 3.15 14.71
N GLY A 73 18.83 2.35 13.68
CA GLY A 73 18.25 2.84 12.43
C GLY A 73 16.74 2.72 12.30
N PRO A 74 16.10 3.51 11.42
CA PRO A 74 14.68 3.38 11.12
C PRO A 74 14.39 1.96 10.61
N PHE A 75 13.32 1.35 11.11
CA PHE A 75 12.91 -0.04 10.83
C PHE A 75 13.82 -1.15 11.39
N GLY A 76 14.68 -0.85 12.37
CA GLY A 76 15.55 -1.87 12.99
C GLY A 76 16.71 -2.31 12.09
N LEU A 77 16.98 -1.55 11.02
CA LEU A 77 18.15 -1.76 10.17
C LEU A 77 19.39 -1.13 10.83
N PRO A 78 20.56 -1.78 10.82
CA PRO A 78 21.78 -1.21 11.36
C PRO A 78 22.19 0.03 10.55
N THR A 79 22.56 1.11 11.24
CA THR A 79 23.04 2.32 10.58
C THR A 79 24.50 2.17 10.16
N SER A 80 24.96 2.97 9.19
CA SER A 80 26.37 3.01 8.79
C SER A 80 27.31 3.40 9.94
N ALA A 81 26.81 4.11 10.95
CA ALA A 81 27.56 4.42 12.17
C ALA A 81 27.73 3.18 13.08
N ASP A 82 26.70 2.33 13.18
CA ASP A 82 26.77 1.07 13.94
C ASP A 82 27.74 0.08 13.27
N LEU A 83 27.75 0.03 11.94
CA LEU A 83 28.71 -0.78 11.17
C LEU A 83 30.17 -0.28 11.33
N GLN A 84 30.39 1.04 11.40
CA GLN A 84 31.72 1.59 11.66
C GLN A 84 32.23 1.25 13.06
N LYS A 85 31.36 1.28 14.08
CA LYS A 85 31.72 0.85 15.44
C LYS A 85 32.13 -0.62 15.48
N LEU A 86 31.42 -1.49 14.75
CA LEU A 86 31.76 -2.91 14.64
C LEU A 86 33.14 -3.12 13.99
N ILE A 87 33.41 -2.47 12.85
CA ILE A 87 34.69 -2.57 12.14
C ILE A 87 35.85 -2.08 13.02
N ASN A 88 35.65 -0.97 13.73
CA ASN A 88 36.67 -0.42 14.62
C ASN A 88 36.91 -1.33 15.83
N SER A 89 35.86 -1.93 16.41
CA SER A 89 36.00 -2.88 17.52
C SER A 89 36.77 -4.14 17.12
N PHE A 90 36.56 -4.66 15.90
CA PHE A 90 37.29 -5.81 15.39
C PHE A 90 38.76 -5.48 15.10
N LYS A 91 39.04 -4.27 14.57
CA LYS A 91 40.42 -3.79 14.36
C LYS A 91 41.17 -3.49 15.66
N ALA A 92 40.48 -3.07 16.71
CA ALA A 92 41.10 -2.74 17.99
C ALA A 92 41.42 -3.99 18.85
N GLY A 93 40.80 -5.14 18.55
CA GLY A 93 41.03 -6.42 19.23
C GLY A 93 42.07 -7.34 18.57
N GLN A 94 42.71 -6.91 17.47
CA GLN A 94 43.84 -7.59 16.82
C GLN A 94 45.16 -6.88 17.12
#